data_AF-A0A9P3KH93-F1
#
_entry.id   AF-A0A9P3KH93-F1
#
_cell.length_a   1.000
_cell.length_b   1.000
_cell.length_c   1.000
_cell.angle_alpha   90.00
_cell.angle_beta   90.00
_cell.angle_gamma   90.00
#
_symmetry.space_group_name_H-M   'P 1'
#
loop_
_entity.id
_entity.type
_entity.pdbx_description
1 polymer ?
#
loop_
_entity_poly.entity_id
_entity_poly.type
_entity_poly.pdbx_seq_one_letter_code
_entity_poly.pdbx_strand_id
1 'polypeptide(L)'
;MVPPRLLSVALGILSVAACAAAIRNTQAPLRIDCGSDSPTSANGLEWLGDKYFSGGDSHTIASANTYSINNVESTLRAFPVASTGCYNIPVVEGRYLVRVSFAYYNYDDRNMPPYFSVLVQNTVVESVDMTVVQSNFVSGAYYSDYIAYALNGKLSVCFQAQPGSPGPAIVNSLEVLPQDTDAYDAATLGNKVILSTYVRLNMGGGQVGPEPADPGFRTWMADVRPEQGNFSVVTKEAGTAPIAGTGVAPDYLPPAILKLPVLP
;
A
#
# COMPACT_ATOMS: atom_id res chain seq x y z
N MET A 1 -57.97 55.60 9.24
CA MET A 1 -58.13 54.40 8.39
C MET A 1 -56.87 54.25 7.56
N VAL A 2 -55.99 53.32 7.93
CA VAL A 2 -54.70 53.04 7.27
C VAL A 2 -54.85 51.68 6.57
N PRO A 3 -54.41 51.51 5.31
CA PRO A 3 -54.61 50.25 4.59
C PRO A 3 -53.59 49.19 5.05
N PRO A 4 -53.92 47.89 4.96
CA PRO A 4 -52.98 46.83 5.31
C PRO A 4 -51.99 46.63 4.16
N ARG A 5 -50.69 46.63 4.48
CA ARG A 5 -49.62 46.24 3.57
C ARG A 5 -49.57 44.71 3.46
N LEU A 6 -49.68 44.19 2.24
CA LEU A 6 -49.40 42.79 1.91
C LEU A 6 -47.90 42.51 2.09
N LEU A 7 -47.57 41.58 2.99
CA LEU A 7 -46.23 40.99 3.07
C LEU A 7 -46.15 39.83 2.07
N SER A 8 -45.40 40.00 1.00
CA SER A 8 -45.02 38.92 0.09
C SER A 8 -43.92 38.08 0.74
N VAL A 9 -44.21 36.83 1.10
CA VAL A 9 -43.22 35.86 1.58
C VAL A 9 -42.55 35.22 0.36
N ALA A 10 -41.29 35.56 0.10
CA ALA A 10 -40.48 34.90 -0.90
C ALA A 10 -40.01 33.54 -0.36
N LEU A 11 -40.51 32.45 -0.94
CA LEU A 11 -40.06 31.09 -0.65
C LEU A 11 -38.77 30.83 -1.45
N GLY A 12 -37.62 31.01 -0.80
CA GLY A 12 -36.33 30.67 -1.40
C GLY A 12 -36.15 29.15 -1.48
N ILE A 13 -36.01 28.62 -2.70
CA ILE A 13 -35.60 27.23 -2.94
C ILE A 13 -34.11 27.14 -2.58
N LEU A 14 -33.81 26.56 -1.41
CA LEU A 14 -32.44 26.22 -1.04
C LEU A 14 -32.04 24.98 -1.85
N SER A 15 -31.31 25.17 -2.96
CA SER A 15 -30.71 24.03 -3.66
C SER A 15 -29.58 23.48 -2.79
N VAL A 16 -29.86 22.41 -2.06
CA VAL A 16 -28.82 21.60 -1.44
C VAL A 16 -28.11 20.89 -2.59
N ALA A 17 -26.99 21.46 -3.03
CA ALA A 17 -26.01 20.69 -3.78
C ALA A 17 -25.51 19.61 -2.82
N ALA A 18 -26.07 18.41 -2.92
CA ALA A 18 -25.52 17.24 -2.27
C ALA A 18 -24.14 17.04 -2.89
N CYS A 19 -23.12 17.57 -2.22
CA CYS A 19 -21.76 17.12 -2.42
C CYS A 19 -21.83 15.62 -2.13
N ALA A 20 -21.64 14.77 -3.14
CA ALA A 20 -21.47 13.35 -2.91
C ALA A 20 -20.25 13.22 -2.00
N ALA A 21 -20.48 13.10 -0.70
CA ALA A 21 -19.44 12.75 0.23
C ALA A 21 -18.99 11.36 -0.21
N ALA A 22 -17.83 11.29 -0.85
CA ALA A 22 -17.20 10.02 -1.20
C ALA A 22 -17.23 9.14 0.05
N ILE A 23 -17.84 7.95 -0.06
CA ILE A 23 -17.96 7.02 1.06
C ILE A 23 -16.57 6.43 1.23
N ARG A 24 -15.70 7.15 1.96
CA ARG A 24 -14.42 6.60 2.36
C ARG A 24 -14.69 5.39 3.24
N ASN A 25 -13.97 4.31 2.99
CA ASN A 25 -13.92 3.22 3.96
C ASN A 25 -13.45 3.81 5.30
N THR A 26 -14.33 3.81 6.31
CA THR A 26 -14.11 4.50 7.59
C THR A 26 -13.14 3.74 8.50
N GLN A 27 -12.65 2.59 8.07
CA GLN A 27 -11.67 1.84 8.83
C GLN A 27 -10.34 2.60 8.90
N ALA A 28 -9.76 2.67 10.10
CA ALA A 28 -8.41 3.19 10.25
C ALA A 28 -7.38 2.26 9.56
N PRO A 29 -6.30 2.82 8.98
CA PRO A 29 -5.15 2.04 8.52
C PRO A 29 -4.67 1.06 9.59
N LEU A 30 -4.44 -0.19 9.22
CA LEU A 30 -3.92 -1.22 10.10
C LEU A 30 -2.54 -1.63 9.63
N ARG A 31 -1.58 -1.67 10.55
CA ARG A 31 -0.17 -1.97 10.27
C ARG A 31 0.35 -2.97 11.30
N ILE A 32 0.99 -4.04 10.84
CA ILE A 32 1.46 -5.15 11.67
C ILE A 32 2.94 -5.37 11.41
N ASP A 33 3.73 -5.26 12.48
CA ASP A 33 5.14 -5.65 12.54
C ASP A 33 5.19 -7.15 12.78
N CYS A 34 5.45 -7.92 11.72
CA CYS A 34 5.32 -9.37 11.74
C CYS A 34 6.53 -9.97 12.45
N GLY A 35 6.32 -10.80 13.46
CA GLY A 35 7.36 -11.35 14.34
C GLY A 35 7.59 -10.56 15.63
N SER A 36 7.06 -9.34 15.75
CA SER A 36 7.25 -8.51 16.96
C SER A 36 6.20 -8.82 18.03
N ASP A 37 6.63 -9.03 19.27
CA ASP A 37 5.71 -9.25 20.40
C ASP A 37 5.08 -7.94 20.93
N SER A 38 5.59 -6.78 20.50
CA SER A 38 5.19 -5.47 21.04
C SER A 38 4.86 -4.48 19.92
N PRO A 39 3.96 -3.51 20.17
CA PRO A 39 3.78 -2.39 19.26
C PRO A 39 5.10 -1.65 19.00
N THR A 40 5.26 -1.17 17.77
CA THR A 40 6.44 -0.43 17.31
C THR A 40 6.01 0.82 16.55
N SER A 41 6.98 1.67 16.19
CA SER A 41 6.69 2.85 15.37
C SER A 41 7.79 3.06 14.33
N ALA A 42 7.40 3.41 13.11
CA ALA A 42 8.30 3.70 12.01
C ALA A 42 7.79 4.90 11.23
N ASN A 43 8.68 5.85 10.91
CA ASN A 43 8.35 7.04 10.11
C ASN A 43 7.16 7.86 10.66
N GLY A 44 7.01 7.90 12.00
CA GLY A 44 5.89 8.59 12.66
C GLY A 44 4.55 7.86 12.58
N LEU A 45 4.54 6.61 12.12
CA LEU A 45 3.37 5.74 12.08
C LEU A 45 3.48 4.67 13.16
N GLU A 46 2.35 4.38 13.81
CA GLU A 46 2.24 3.32 14.82
C GLU A 46 1.93 1.98 14.16
N TRP A 47 2.54 0.93 14.69
CA TRP A 47 2.42 -0.45 14.23
C TRP A 47 2.00 -1.36 15.38
N LEU A 48 1.07 -2.26 15.12
CA LEU A 48 0.73 -3.33 16.04
C LEU A 48 1.88 -4.33 16.06
N GLY A 49 2.15 -4.90 17.23
CA GLY A 49 2.86 -6.18 17.29
C GLY A 49 2.08 -7.26 16.54
N ASP A 50 2.74 -8.37 16.28
CA ASP A 50 2.27 -9.42 15.41
C ASP A 50 0.93 -10.01 15.85
N LYS A 51 -0.06 -9.95 14.96
CA LYS A 51 -1.45 -10.31 15.25
C LYS A 51 -2.15 -10.88 14.03
N TYR A 52 -3.24 -11.60 14.29
CA TYR A 52 -4.14 -12.16 13.28
C TYR A 52 -3.54 -13.27 12.40
N PHE A 53 -2.33 -13.73 12.69
CA PHE A 53 -1.67 -14.82 11.98
C PHE A 53 -2.14 -16.20 12.46
N SER A 54 -1.81 -17.23 11.68
CA SER A 54 -2.02 -18.63 12.02
C SER A 54 -0.72 -19.42 11.79
N GLY A 55 -0.10 -19.85 12.89
CA GLY A 55 1.15 -20.60 12.86
C GLY A 55 2.40 -19.76 12.57
N GLY A 56 3.49 -20.47 12.23
CA GLY A 56 4.80 -19.89 11.99
C GLY A 56 5.53 -19.46 13.27
N ASP A 57 6.83 -19.26 13.12
CA ASP A 57 7.74 -18.84 14.19
C ASP A 57 8.16 -17.39 13.97
N SER A 58 8.38 -16.64 15.06
CA SER A 58 8.92 -15.28 15.01
C SER A 58 10.44 -15.29 15.07
N HIS A 59 11.06 -14.42 14.29
CA HIS A 59 12.51 -14.25 14.25
C HIS A 59 12.90 -12.77 14.18
N THR A 60 14.17 -12.49 14.47
CA THR A 60 14.75 -11.15 14.40
C THR A 60 15.98 -11.16 13.52
N ILE A 61 16.14 -10.12 12.70
CA ILE A 61 17.31 -9.90 11.85
C ILE A 61 18.35 -9.15 12.68
N ALA A 62 19.40 -9.85 13.09
CA ALA A 62 20.41 -9.34 14.03
C ALA A 62 21.18 -8.09 13.55
N SER A 63 21.21 -7.81 12.25
CA SER A 63 21.94 -6.68 11.64
C SER A 63 21.02 -5.71 10.88
N ALA A 64 19.79 -5.49 11.35
CA ALA A 64 18.81 -4.62 10.71
C ALA A 64 19.35 -3.21 10.35
N ASN A 65 20.12 -2.58 11.25
CA ASN A 65 20.71 -1.26 11.00
C ASN A 65 21.72 -1.26 9.83
N THR A 66 22.44 -2.37 9.62
CA THR A 66 23.40 -2.52 8.52
C THR A 66 22.70 -2.58 7.16
N TYR A 67 21.48 -3.10 7.14
CA TYR A 67 20.70 -3.29 5.92
C TYR A 67 19.73 -2.15 5.62
N SER A 68 19.76 -1.05 6.39
CA SER A 68 18.86 0.10 6.18
C SER A 68 17.38 -0.29 6.07
N ILE A 69 16.98 -1.37 6.76
CA ILE A 69 15.56 -1.75 6.89
C ILE A 69 14.94 -0.97 8.05
N ASN A 70 13.65 -0.67 7.94
CA ASN A 70 12.94 -0.02 9.04
C ASN A 70 12.90 -0.97 10.25
N ASN A 71 12.76 -0.41 11.45
CA ASN A 71 12.61 -1.21 12.66
C ASN A 71 11.40 -2.17 12.59
N VAL A 72 10.33 -1.78 11.91
CA VAL A 72 9.13 -2.61 11.65
C VAL A 72 9.36 -3.76 10.66
N GLU A 73 10.55 -3.85 10.08
CA GLU A 73 10.99 -4.94 9.22
C GLU A 73 12.13 -5.75 9.84
N SER A 74 12.61 -5.36 11.03
CA SER A 74 13.70 -6.02 11.73
C SER A 74 13.27 -7.35 12.35
N THR A 75 11.97 -7.58 12.48
CA THR A 75 11.39 -8.88 12.83
C THR A 75 10.67 -9.49 11.63
N LEU A 76 10.49 -10.81 11.67
CA LEU A 76 9.70 -11.52 10.66
C LEU A 76 8.96 -12.71 11.27
N ARG A 77 7.88 -13.10 10.59
CA ARG A 77 7.22 -14.40 10.78
C ARG A 77 7.61 -15.36 9.67
N ALA A 78 8.02 -16.57 10.05
CA ALA A 78 8.41 -17.65 9.15
C ALA A 78 7.42 -18.81 9.21
N PHE A 79 6.78 -19.13 8.07
CA PHE A 79 5.84 -20.23 7.94
C PHE A 79 6.51 -21.47 7.35
N PRO A 80 6.49 -22.62 8.07
CA PRO A 80 7.15 -23.85 7.63
C PRO A 80 6.73 -24.31 6.23
N VAL A 81 7.67 -24.95 5.50
CA VAL A 81 7.50 -25.37 4.09
C VAL A 81 6.26 -26.23 3.84
N ALA A 82 5.88 -27.06 4.82
CA ALA A 82 4.73 -27.97 4.71
C ALA A 82 3.37 -27.29 5.02
N SER A 83 3.35 -25.97 5.26
CA SER A 83 2.16 -25.26 5.74
C SER A 83 1.92 -23.96 4.97
N THR A 84 0.65 -23.56 4.90
CA THR A 84 0.24 -22.22 4.48
C THR A 84 -0.01 -21.39 5.72
N GLY A 85 0.75 -20.32 5.88
CA GLY A 85 0.54 -19.33 6.92
C GLY A 85 -0.39 -18.23 6.46
N CYS A 86 -1.36 -17.83 7.27
CA CYS A 86 -2.31 -16.79 6.89
C CYS A 86 -2.50 -15.74 7.98
N TYR A 87 -2.49 -14.48 7.59
CA TYR A 87 -3.06 -13.36 8.32
C TYR A 87 -4.54 -13.21 7.95
N ASN A 88 -5.40 -13.20 8.96
CA ASN A 88 -6.85 -13.08 8.84
C ASN A 88 -7.30 -11.78 9.51
N ILE A 89 -7.12 -10.67 8.82
CA ILE A 89 -7.29 -9.33 9.39
C ILE A 89 -8.78 -8.96 9.44
N PRO A 90 -9.32 -8.58 10.62
CA PRO A 90 -10.68 -8.07 10.71
C PRO A 90 -10.78 -6.70 10.06
N VAL A 91 -11.69 -6.57 9.11
CA VAL A 91 -11.88 -5.33 8.36
C VAL A 91 -13.37 -5.05 8.14
N VAL A 92 -13.74 -3.83 7.81
CA VAL A 92 -15.06 -3.51 7.26
C VAL A 92 -15.08 -3.96 5.80
N GLU A 93 -16.25 -4.22 5.26
CA GLU A 93 -16.39 -4.49 3.84
C GLU A 93 -15.92 -3.27 3.03
N GLY A 94 -15.03 -3.50 2.06
CA GLY A 94 -14.49 -2.42 1.25
C GLY A 94 -13.22 -2.76 0.50
N ARG A 95 -12.65 -1.75 -0.16
CA ARG A 95 -11.41 -1.84 -0.94
C ARG A 95 -10.23 -1.42 -0.08
N TYR A 96 -9.12 -2.14 -0.23
CA TYR A 96 -7.90 -1.93 0.53
C TYR A 96 -6.67 -2.01 -0.38
N LEU A 97 -5.68 -1.17 -0.09
CA LEU A 97 -4.31 -1.40 -0.46
C LEU A 97 -3.69 -2.31 0.60
N VAL A 98 -3.19 -3.46 0.16
CA VAL A 98 -2.48 -4.44 0.96
C VAL A 98 -1.01 -4.31 0.61
N ARG A 99 -0.19 -3.85 1.56
CA ARG A 99 1.26 -3.77 1.39
C ARG A 99 1.92 -4.83 2.26
N VAL A 100 2.80 -5.62 1.68
CA VAL A 100 3.64 -6.58 2.39
C VAL A 100 5.10 -6.25 2.16
N SER A 101 5.95 -6.55 3.12
CA SER A 101 7.39 -6.45 2.96
C SER A 101 8.14 -7.73 3.30
N PHE A 102 9.27 -7.91 2.64
CA PHE A 102 10.13 -9.08 2.77
C PHE A 102 11.60 -8.67 2.88
N ALA A 103 12.26 -9.21 3.90
CA ALA A 103 13.68 -9.03 4.17
C ALA A 103 14.21 -10.31 4.83
N TYR A 104 14.98 -11.12 4.08
CA TYR A 104 15.54 -12.39 4.58
C TYR A 104 16.81 -12.16 5.39
N TYR A 105 17.81 -11.50 4.78
CA TYR A 105 19.11 -11.13 5.38
C TYR A 105 19.74 -12.24 6.25
N ASN A 106 19.57 -13.50 5.84
CA ASN A 106 20.10 -14.66 6.53
C ASN A 106 19.75 -14.73 8.03
N TYR A 107 18.50 -14.39 8.40
CA TYR A 107 18.05 -14.40 9.80
C TYR A 107 18.20 -15.76 10.51
N ASP A 108 18.27 -16.86 9.75
CA ASP A 108 18.34 -18.24 10.25
C ASP A 108 19.74 -18.87 10.15
N ASP A 109 20.75 -18.10 9.76
CA ASP A 109 22.14 -18.52 9.57
C ASP A 109 22.34 -19.66 8.55
N ARG A 110 21.36 -19.93 7.68
CA ARG A 110 21.44 -21.01 6.67
C ARG A 110 21.99 -20.56 5.33
N ASN A 111 21.90 -19.28 5.05
CA ASN A 111 22.23 -18.65 3.77
C ASN A 111 21.51 -19.34 2.60
N MET A 112 20.24 -19.70 2.81
CA MET A 112 19.39 -20.37 1.84
C MET A 112 18.08 -19.60 1.69
N PRO A 113 18.07 -18.53 0.86
CA PRO A 113 16.88 -17.70 0.68
C PRO A 113 15.68 -18.52 0.17
N PRO A 114 14.48 -18.34 0.76
CA PRO A 114 13.30 -19.09 0.36
C PRO A 114 12.67 -18.54 -0.92
N TYR A 115 11.84 -19.36 -1.56
CA TYR A 115 10.91 -18.91 -2.59
C TYR A 115 9.48 -19.39 -2.28
N PHE A 116 8.52 -18.47 -2.35
CA PHE A 116 7.18 -18.67 -1.82
C PHE A 116 6.15 -17.86 -2.60
N SER A 117 4.89 -18.27 -2.51
CA SER A 117 3.75 -17.54 -3.06
C SER A 117 3.09 -16.66 -2.02
N VAL A 118 2.68 -15.47 -2.44
CA VAL A 118 1.77 -14.59 -1.70
C VAL A 118 0.37 -14.80 -2.25
N LEU A 119 -0.59 -14.99 -1.36
CA LEU A 119 -1.99 -15.12 -1.70
C LEU A 119 -2.80 -14.03 -1.01
N VAL A 120 -3.66 -13.34 -1.75
CA VAL A 120 -4.64 -12.41 -1.20
C VAL A 120 -6.02 -12.96 -1.53
N GLN A 121 -6.88 -13.10 -0.51
CA GLN A 121 -8.21 -13.70 -0.65
C GLN A 121 -8.17 -15.05 -1.40
N ASN A 122 -7.24 -15.93 -1.01
CA ASN A 122 -6.99 -17.25 -1.62
C ASN A 122 -6.57 -17.24 -3.10
N THR A 123 -6.20 -16.07 -3.65
CA THR A 123 -5.69 -15.95 -5.01
C THR A 123 -4.19 -15.69 -4.96
N VAL A 124 -3.38 -16.50 -5.67
CA VAL A 124 -1.94 -16.25 -5.80
C VAL A 124 -1.74 -14.93 -6.57
N VAL A 125 -1.16 -13.93 -5.91
CA VAL A 125 -0.91 -12.61 -6.49
C VAL A 125 0.54 -12.40 -6.89
N GLU A 126 1.46 -13.17 -6.29
CA GLU A 126 2.89 -13.06 -6.53
C GLU A 126 3.64 -14.36 -6.17
N SER A 127 4.74 -14.60 -6.87
CA SER A 127 5.76 -15.58 -6.47
C SER A 127 7.06 -14.83 -6.16
N VAL A 128 7.50 -14.90 -4.92
CA VAL A 128 8.68 -14.19 -4.41
C VAL A 128 9.85 -15.18 -4.38
N ASP A 129 10.98 -14.79 -5.00
CA ASP A 129 12.25 -15.49 -4.88
C ASP A 129 13.25 -14.58 -4.16
N MET A 130 13.55 -14.91 -2.89
CA MET A 130 14.44 -14.09 -2.08
C MET A 130 15.89 -14.11 -2.57
N THR A 131 16.28 -15.07 -3.41
CA THR A 131 17.59 -15.06 -4.08
C THR A 131 17.67 -13.91 -5.08
N VAL A 132 16.62 -13.76 -5.90
CA VAL A 132 16.51 -12.67 -6.88
C VAL A 132 16.39 -11.32 -6.17
N VAL A 133 15.52 -11.22 -5.17
CA VAL A 133 15.33 -9.99 -4.39
C VAL A 133 16.66 -9.52 -3.80
N GLN A 134 17.38 -10.36 -3.05
CA GLN A 134 18.64 -9.95 -2.42
C GLN A 134 19.77 -9.67 -3.43
N SER A 135 19.69 -10.24 -4.64
CA SER A 135 20.66 -9.90 -5.70
C SER A 135 20.41 -8.52 -6.33
N ASN A 136 19.16 -8.05 -6.30
CA ASN A 136 18.75 -6.76 -6.88
C ASN A 136 18.79 -5.61 -5.85
N PHE A 137 18.68 -5.92 -4.56
CA PHE A 137 18.69 -4.94 -3.47
C PHE A 137 19.89 -5.17 -2.54
N VAL A 138 20.80 -4.20 -2.47
CA VAL A 138 21.97 -4.23 -1.57
C VAL A 138 21.55 -3.93 -0.12
N SER A 139 20.44 -3.22 0.05
CA SER A 139 19.85 -2.82 1.33
C SER A 139 18.34 -2.56 1.15
N GLY A 140 17.61 -2.50 2.25
CA GLY A 140 16.16 -2.26 2.30
C GLY A 140 15.31 -3.53 2.26
N ALA A 141 14.01 -3.36 2.46
CA ALA A 141 13.03 -4.43 2.32
C ALA A 141 12.41 -4.38 0.91
N TYR A 142 12.01 -5.54 0.40
CA TYR A 142 11.22 -5.63 -0.82
C TYR A 142 9.74 -5.49 -0.49
N TYR A 143 9.04 -4.57 -1.18
CA TYR A 143 7.63 -4.29 -0.95
C TYR A 143 6.78 -4.68 -2.15
N SER A 144 5.60 -5.21 -1.87
CA SER A 144 4.57 -5.48 -2.86
C SER A 144 3.24 -4.87 -2.45
N ASP A 145 2.61 -4.14 -3.37
CA ASP A 145 1.32 -3.46 -3.19
C ASP A 145 0.23 -4.18 -4.00
N TYR A 146 -0.85 -4.58 -3.34
CA TYR A 146 -2.03 -5.16 -3.98
C TYR A 146 -3.28 -4.34 -3.68
N ILE A 147 -4.20 -4.20 -4.64
CA ILE A 147 -5.55 -3.66 -4.40
C ILE A 147 -6.53 -4.81 -4.39
N ALA A 148 -7.17 -5.04 -3.24
CA ALA A 148 -8.12 -6.12 -3.05
C ALA A 148 -9.42 -5.62 -2.40
N TYR A 149 -10.49 -6.35 -2.65
CA TYR A 149 -11.78 -6.13 -1.99
C TYR A 149 -11.98 -7.17 -0.88
N ALA A 150 -12.31 -6.69 0.33
CA ALA A 150 -12.64 -7.53 1.46
C ALA A 150 -14.16 -7.68 1.58
N LEU A 151 -14.64 -8.92 1.53
CA LEU A 151 -16.04 -9.27 1.81
C LEU A 151 -16.15 -9.88 3.20
N ASN A 152 -17.33 -9.76 3.82
CA ASN A 152 -17.68 -10.48 5.06
C ASN A 152 -16.77 -10.17 6.26
N GLY A 153 -16.29 -8.93 6.35
CA GLY A 153 -15.62 -8.46 7.56
C GLY A 153 -14.17 -8.94 7.74
N LYS A 154 -13.56 -9.55 6.72
CA LYS A 154 -12.23 -10.16 6.83
C LYS A 154 -11.44 -10.08 5.52
N LEU A 155 -10.16 -9.74 5.63
CA LEU A 155 -9.17 -9.80 4.57
C LEU A 155 -8.15 -10.90 4.89
N SER A 156 -7.95 -11.84 3.97
CA SER A 156 -6.96 -12.90 4.13
C SER A 156 -5.72 -12.64 3.27
N VAL A 157 -4.54 -12.68 3.89
CA VAL A 157 -3.23 -12.61 3.23
C VAL A 157 -2.41 -13.81 3.69
N CYS A 158 -2.02 -14.68 2.77
CA CYS A 158 -1.33 -15.92 3.09
C CYS A 158 0.00 -16.04 2.36
N PHE A 159 0.89 -16.84 2.95
CA PHE A 159 2.24 -17.10 2.47
C PHE A 159 2.46 -18.61 2.47
N GLN A 160 2.93 -19.13 1.34
CA GLN A 160 3.12 -20.56 1.15
C GLN A 160 4.44 -20.83 0.43
N ALA A 161 5.32 -21.59 1.07
CA ALA A 161 6.55 -22.03 0.43
C ALA A 161 6.23 -22.85 -0.82
N GLN A 162 6.93 -22.60 -1.91
CA GLN A 162 6.74 -23.37 -3.13
C GLN A 162 7.47 -24.72 -3.05
N PRO A 163 7.04 -25.72 -3.85
CA PRO A 163 7.73 -27.01 -3.91
C PRO A 163 9.23 -26.83 -4.19
N GLY A 164 10.06 -27.41 -3.31
CA GLY A 164 11.52 -27.33 -3.40
C GLY A 164 12.15 -26.11 -2.69
N SER A 165 11.36 -25.22 -2.08
CA SER A 165 11.90 -24.07 -1.34
C SER A 165 12.87 -24.56 -0.25
N PRO A 166 14.08 -24.01 -0.14
CA PRO A 166 15.05 -24.45 0.85
C PRO A 166 14.73 -23.94 2.27
N GLY A 167 13.76 -23.02 2.38
CA GLY A 167 13.38 -22.38 3.63
C GLY A 167 11.88 -22.01 3.69
N PRO A 168 11.43 -21.55 4.87
CA PRO A 168 10.05 -21.16 5.11
C PRO A 168 9.64 -19.92 4.31
N ALA A 169 8.34 -19.74 4.06
CA ALA A 169 7.82 -18.48 3.56
C ALA A 169 7.91 -17.42 4.67
N ILE A 170 8.33 -16.19 4.34
CA ILE A 170 8.53 -15.14 5.34
C ILE A 170 7.67 -13.91 5.05
N VAL A 171 7.40 -13.11 6.07
CA VAL A 171 6.84 -11.77 5.98
C VAL A 171 7.35 -10.92 7.14
N ASN A 172 7.78 -9.70 6.84
CA ASN A 172 8.36 -8.77 7.82
C ASN A 172 7.33 -7.73 8.26
N SER A 173 6.55 -7.19 7.32
CA SER A 173 5.50 -6.23 7.65
C SER A 173 4.27 -6.41 6.76
N LEU A 174 3.11 -6.06 7.31
CA LEU A 174 1.81 -6.13 6.62
C LEU A 174 0.98 -4.90 6.95
N GLU A 175 0.59 -4.15 5.92
CA GLU A 175 -0.33 -3.02 6.01
C GLU A 175 -1.63 -3.30 5.26
N VAL A 176 -2.74 -2.93 5.88
CA VAL A 176 -4.09 -2.96 5.31
C VAL A 176 -4.66 -1.55 5.37
N LEU A 177 -4.62 -0.89 4.22
CA LEU A 177 -4.83 0.55 4.11
C LEU A 177 -6.15 0.80 3.36
N PRO A 178 -7.15 1.43 3.99
CA PRO A 178 -8.44 1.68 3.36
C PRO A 178 -8.28 2.50 2.07
N GLN A 179 -9.04 2.16 1.05
CA GLN A 179 -9.15 2.95 -0.18
C GLN A 179 -10.58 3.47 -0.33
N ASP A 180 -10.75 4.45 -1.21
CA ASP A 180 -12.09 4.84 -1.66
C ASP A 180 -12.78 3.64 -2.30
N THR A 181 -14.09 3.49 -2.08
CA THR A 181 -14.85 2.37 -2.64
C THR A 181 -14.83 2.36 -4.16
N ASP A 182 -14.72 3.54 -4.77
CA ASP A 182 -14.73 3.75 -6.22
C ASP A 182 -13.31 3.82 -6.82
N ALA A 183 -12.25 3.71 -6.00
CA ALA A 183 -10.87 3.80 -6.47
C ALA A 183 -10.50 2.68 -7.45
N TYR A 184 -9.58 2.98 -8.36
CA TYR A 184 -9.11 2.06 -9.40
C TYR A 184 -10.20 1.54 -10.34
N ASP A 185 -11.17 2.38 -10.73
CA ASP A 185 -12.27 1.99 -11.62
C ASP A 185 -13.05 0.77 -11.07
N ALA A 186 -13.40 0.85 -9.78
CA ALA A 186 -14.08 -0.22 -9.07
C ALA A 186 -15.41 -0.64 -9.70
N ALA A 187 -16.10 0.30 -10.37
CA ALA A 187 -17.36 0.02 -11.07
C ALA A 187 -17.17 -1.01 -12.20
N THR A 188 -16.05 -0.95 -12.91
CA THR A 188 -15.70 -1.88 -13.97
C THR A 188 -15.04 -3.14 -13.42
N LEU A 189 -14.10 -3.01 -12.48
CA LEU A 189 -13.37 -4.16 -11.89
C LEU A 189 -14.25 -5.05 -11.01
N GLY A 190 -15.26 -4.48 -10.36
CA GLY A 190 -16.03 -5.14 -9.32
C GLY A 190 -15.17 -5.54 -8.11
N ASN A 191 -15.60 -6.59 -7.42
CA ASN A 191 -15.01 -7.08 -6.17
C ASN A 191 -14.30 -8.44 -6.29
N LYS A 192 -14.08 -8.94 -7.51
CA LYS A 192 -13.47 -10.26 -7.78
C LYS A 192 -12.07 -10.19 -8.41
N VAL A 193 -11.57 -8.99 -8.66
CA VAL A 193 -10.26 -8.75 -9.24
C VAL A 193 -9.33 -8.19 -8.17
N ILE A 194 -8.11 -8.72 -8.14
CA ILE A 194 -7.02 -8.18 -7.35
C ILE A 194 -6.03 -7.55 -8.31
N LEU A 195 -5.65 -6.31 -8.05
CA LEU A 195 -4.60 -5.63 -8.83
C LEU A 195 -3.28 -5.81 -8.11
N SER A 196 -2.25 -6.26 -8.81
CA SER A 196 -0.87 -6.26 -8.31
C SER A 196 -0.15 -5.05 -8.91
N THR A 197 0.38 -4.19 -8.06
CA THR A 197 1.12 -3.01 -8.52
C THR A 197 2.45 -3.45 -9.10
N TYR A 198 2.62 -3.28 -10.41
CA TYR A 198 3.91 -3.52 -11.05
C TYR A 198 4.87 -2.35 -10.85
N VAL A 199 4.42 -1.13 -11.14
CA VAL A 199 5.20 0.09 -10.96
C VAL A 199 4.29 1.29 -10.74
N ARG A 200 4.76 2.27 -9.98
CA ARG A 200 4.10 3.56 -9.79
C ARG A 200 5.14 4.67 -9.91
N LEU A 201 5.06 5.47 -10.97
CA LEU A 201 6.11 6.44 -11.33
C LEU A 201 5.62 7.88 -11.25
N ASN A 202 6.40 8.74 -10.60
CA ASN A 202 6.34 10.17 -10.75
C ASN A 202 7.30 10.58 -11.88
N MET A 203 6.76 10.67 -13.08
CA MET A 203 7.54 11.00 -14.27
C MET A 203 8.09 12.43 -14.16
N GLY A 204 9.39 12.62 -14.40
CA GLY A 204 10.05 13.92 -14.36
C GLY A 204 10.23 14.50 -12.96
N GLY A 205 9.79 13.80 -11.91
CA GLY A 205 9.81 14.26 -10.53
C GLY A 205 10.55 13.33 -9.58
N GLY A 206 10.71 13.78 -8.33
CA GLY A 206 11.26 12.97 -7.25
C GLY A 206 10.25 11.95 -6.70
N GLN A 207 10.70 11.14 -5.75
CA GLN A 207 9.79 10.24 -5.02
C GLN A 207 8.69 11.03 -4.28
N VAL A 208 7.45 10.56 -4.35
CA VAL A 208 6.29 11.12 -3.64
C VAL A 208 5.60 10.01 -2.86
N GLY A 209 5.19 10.30 -1.64
CA GLY A 209 4.50 9.33 -0.79
C GLY A 209 5.41 8.63 0.22
N PRO A 210 4.85 7.79 1.11
CA PRO A 210 3.42 7.59 1.35
C PRO A 210 2.85 8.78 2.17
N GLU A 211 1.95 8.57 3.14
CA GLU A 211 1.39 9.69 3.91
C GLU A 211 2.48 10.52 4.61
N PRO A 212 2.29 11.84 4.75
CA PRO A 212 1.11 12.63 4.35
C PRO A 212 1.10 13.06 2.87
N ALA A 213 2.13 12.71 2.10
CA ALA A 213 2.30 13.21 0.73
C ALA A 213 1.31 12.61 -0.27
N ASP A 214 0.87 11.36 -0.08
CA ASP A 214 -0.22 10.73 -0.83
C ASP A 214 -1.32 10.21 0.12
N PRO A 215 -2.51 10.84 0.18
CA PRO A 215 -3.63 10.37 1.00
C PRO A 215 -4.16 8.96 0.65
N GLY A 216 -3.80 8.44 -0.53
CA GLY A 216 -4.10 7.07 -0.96
C GLY A 216 -3.10 6.02 -0.48
N PHE A 217 -2.14 6.38 0.39
CA PHE A 217 -1.16 5.47 1.00
C PHE A 217 -0.10 4.91 0.03
N ARG A 218 0.03 5.51 -1.15
CA ARG A 218 0.90 5.01 -2.22
C ARG A 218 2.25 5.71 -2.22
N THR A 219 3.27 4.99 -2.67
CA THR A 219 4.58 5.56 -3.02
C THR A 219 4.72 5.60 -4.54
N TRP A 220 5.08 6.76 -5.07
CA TRP A 220 5.41 7.03 -6.46
C TRP A 220 6.93 7.20 -6.55
N MET A 221 7.59 6.32 -7.28
CA MET A 221 9.03 6.35 -7.46
C MET A 221 9.39 7.40 -8.51
N ALA A 222 10.54 8.05 -8.36
CA ALA A 222 11.11 8.83 -9.45
C ALA A 222 11.32 7.92 -10.68
N ASP A 223 11.11 8.43 -11.88
CA ASP A 223 11.53 7.70 -13.08
C ASP A 223 13.06 7.73 -13.17
N VAL A 224 13.70 6.69 -12.62
CA VAL A 224 15.14 6.51 -12.78
C VAL A 224 15.41 6.27 -14.25
N ARG A 225 15.94 7.28 -14.95
CA ARG A 225 16.49 7.13 -16.29
C ARG A 225 17.99 6.93 -16.14
N PRO A 226 18.50 5.68 -16.22
CA PRO A 226 19.94 5.45 -16.28
C PRO A 226 20.43 5.99 -17.62
N GLU A 227 20.76 7.28 -17.69
CA GLU A 227 21.50 7.99 -18.76
C GLU A 227 21.48 7.30 -20.13
N GLN A 228 20.29 6.96 -20.66
CA GLN A 228 20.19 6.31 -21.97
C GLN A 228 20.33 7.38 -23.03
N GLY A 229 21.57 7.76 -23.32
CA GLY A 229 21.97 8.64 -24.42
C GLY A 229 21.82 10.14 -24.13
N ASN A 230 22.42 10.96 -24.99
CA ASN A 230 22.39 12.43 -25.02
C ASN A 230 20.98 12.99 -25.25
N PHE A 231 19.99 12.65 -24.41
CA PHE A 231 18.70 13.31 -24.37
C PHE A 231 18.76 14.35 -23.26
N SER A 232 18.71 15.63 -23.64
CA SER A 232 18.42 16.70 -22.71
C SER A 232 16.94 16.60 -22.32
N VAL A 233 16.66 16.03 -21.15
CA VAL A 233 15.29 16.00 -20.61
C VAL A 233 14.90 17.40 -20.20
N VAL A 234 13.87 17.95 -20.84
CA VAL A 234 13.23 19.19 -20.40
C VAL A 234 12.02 18.80 -19.57
N THR A 235 12.13 18.90 -18.24
CA THR A 235 10.95 18.87 -17.37
C THR A 235 10.26 20.23 -17.50
N LYS A 236 8.96 20.21 -17.79
CA LYS A 236 8.14 21.44 -17.69
C LYS A 236 7.40 21.38 -16.37
N GLU A 237 7.75 22.26 -15.45
CA GLU A 237 6.92 22.47 -14.27
C GLU A 237 5.65 23.22 -14.68
N ALA A 238 4.49 22.71 -14.28
CA ALA A 238 3.33 23.56 -14.14
C ALA A 238 3.71 24.75 -13.26
N GLY A 239 3.27 25.96 -13.62
CA GLY A 239 3.55 27.16 -12.83
C GLY A 239 3.01 27.07 -11.40
N THR A 240 3.05 28.18 -10.65
CA THR A 240 2.58 28.20 -9.25
C THR A 240 1.06 28.02 -9.09
N ALA A 241 0.32 27.86 -10.19
CA ALA A 241 -1.11 27.66 -10.17
C ALA A 241 -1.49 26.28 -9.57
N PRO A 242 -2.55 26.19 -8.76
CA PRO A 242 -3.08 24.92 -8.30
C PRO A 242 -3.49 24.02 -9.46
N ILE A 243 -3.17 22.72 -9.38
CA ILE A 243 -3.62 21.72 -10.36
C ILE A 243 -5.01 21.24 -9.98
N ALA A 244 -5.98 21.46 -10.86
CA ALA A 244 -7.34 20.96 -10.69
C ALA A 244 -7.41 19.42 -10.73
N GLY A 245 -8.35 18.83 -9.99
CA GLY A 245 -8.53 17.37 -9.97
C GLY A 245 -7.50 16.58 -9.16
N THR A 246 -6.72 17.25 -8.31
CA THR A 246 -5.78 16.62 -7.37
C THR A 246 -6.40 16.48 -5.99
N GLY A 247 -6.08 15.40 -5.27
CA GLY A 247 -6.65 15.13 -3.94
C GLY A 247 -8.18 14.99 -3.94
N VAL A 248 -8.79 14.68 -5.09
CA VAL A 248 -10.22 14.41 -5.23
C VAL A 248 -10.48 12.92 -5.40
N ALA A 249 -11.67 12.49 -4.98
CA ALA A 249 -12.13 11.13 -5.18
C ALA A 249 -12.17 10.76 -6.68
N PRO A 250 -12.05 9.47 -7.02
CA PRO A 250 -11.91 8.36 -6.07
C PRO A 250 -10.44 8.02 -5.74
N ASP A 251 -9.48 8.41 -6.58
CA ASP A 251 -8.09 7.99 -6.43
C ASP A 251 -7.21 8.94 -5.61
N TYR A 252 -7.68 10.15 -5.30
CA TYR A 252 -6.97 11.13 -4.45
C TYR A 252 -5.53 11.37 -4.87
N LEU A 253 -5.28 11.48 -6.18
CA LEU A 253 -3.91 11.62 -6.72
C LEU A 253 -3.20 12.85 -6.15
N PRO A 254 -1.95 12.72 -5.67
CA PRO A 254 -1.23 13.85 -5.10
C PRO A 254 -0.89 14.90 -6.17
N PRO A 255 -0.93 16.21 -5.89
CA PRO A 255 -0.62 17.22 -6.89
C PRO A 255 0.80 17.11 -7.46
N ALA A 256 1.75 16.62 -6.65
CA ALA A 256 3.16 16.54 -7.02
C ALA A 256 3.42 15.66 -8.26
N ILE A 257 2.59 14.64 -8.50
CA ILE A 257 2.78 13.72 -9.64
C ILE A 257 2.20 14.25 -10.96
N LEU A 258 1.41 15.33 -10.91
CA LEU A 258 0.81 15.95 -12.09
C LEU A 258 1.52 17.25 -12.50
N LYS A 259 2.52 17.70 -11.72
CA LYS A 259 3.24 18.96 -11.95
C LYS A 259 4.29 18.89 -13.06
N LEU A 260 4.81 17.70 -13.37
CA LEU A 260 6.05 17.54 -14.15
C LEU A 260 5.85 16.63 -15.36
N PRO A 261 5.06 17.00 -16.38
CA PRO A 261 5.05 16.24 -17.61
C PRO A 261 6.46 16.22 -18.25
N VAL A 262 6.92 15.02 -18.59
CA VAL A 262 8.08 14.83 -19.47
C VAL A 262 7.61 15.03 -20.91
N LEU A 263 8.23 15.93 -21.66
CA LEU A 263 8.04 16.05 -23.11
C LEU A 263 9.12 15.25 -23.85
N PRO A 264 8.77 14.56 -24.95
CA PRO A 264 9.73 13.87 -25.81
C PRO A 264 10.68 14.84 -26.54
#